data_AF-A0A520UQU9-F1
#
_entry.id   AF-A0A520UQU9-F1
#
_cell.length_a   1.000
_cell.length_b   1.000
_cell.length_c   1.000
_cell.angle_alpha   90.00
_cell.angle_beta   90.00
_cell.angle_gamma   90.00
#
_symmetry.space_group_name_H-M   'P 1'
#
loop_
_entity.id
_entity.type
_entity.pdbx_description
1 polymer ?
#
loop_
_entity_poly.entity_id
_entity_poly.type
_entity_poly.pdbx_seq_one_letter_code
_entity_poly.pdbx_strand_id
1 'polypeptide(L)'
;MRVVVALGGNALLKRGQPLTAENQRRNVAIAAKALAPLAHDYQLVISHGNGPQVGLLSLQSAAYEEVEEYPLDILGAQTEGMIGYMIEQELGNLLPMEEPLATILTMVEVDPEDPAFDNPTKPIGPVYSEQEAKELAEHRGWSVAPDGEYWRRVVAS
;
A
#
# COMPACT_ATOMS: atom_id res chain seq x y z
N MET A 1 -18.27 -21.76 -0.59
CA MET A 1 -17.24 -21.63 -1.66
C MET A 1 -16.31 -20.48 -1.29
N ARG A 2 -15.02 -20.55 -1.66
CA ARG A 2 -14.04 -19.49 -1.33
C ARG A 2 -13.80 -18.60 -2.54
N VAL A 3 -13.77 -17.29 -2.31
CA VAL A 3 -13.53 -16.27 -3.35
C VAL A 3 -12.38 -15.38 -2.91
N VAL A 4 -11.41 -15.17 -3.80
CA VAL A 4 -10.33 -14.20 -3.60
C VAL A 4 -10.75 -12.89 -4.26
N VAL A 5 -10.74 -11.80 -3.49
CA VAL A 5 -11.04 -10.45 -3.99
C VAL A 5 -9.81 -9.56 -3.82
N ALA A 6 -9.26 -9.09 -4.94
CA ALA A 6 -8.13 -8.16 -4.94
C ALA A 6 -8.62 -6.71 -5.06
N LEU A 7 -8.51 -5.95 -3.97
CA LEU A 7 -8.82 -4.53 -3.93
C LEU A 7 -7.69 -3.73 -4.61
N GLY A 8 -8.02 -3.08 -5.73
CA GLY A 8 -7.09 -2.18 -6.41
C GLY A 8 -6.82 -0.91 -5.59
N GLY A 9 -5.71 -0.22 -5.87
CA GLY A 9 -5.31 1.00 -5.13
C GLY A 9 -6.39 2.09 -5.08
N ASN A 10 -7.20 2.21 -6.14
CA ASN A 10 -8.33 3.16 -6.20
C ASN A 10 -9.45 2.85 -5.19
N ALA A 11 -9.54 1.62 -4.69
CA ALA A 11 -10.50 1.24 -3.64
C ALA A 11 -10.07 1.75 -2.26
N LEU A 12 -8.78 2.04 -2.07
CA LEU A 12 -8.23 2.55 -0.81
C LEU A 12 -7.97 4.06 -0.87
N LEU A 13 -7.47 4.56 -1.99
CA LEU A 13 -7.23 5.98 -2.20
C LEU A 13 -7.41 6.36 -3.67
N LYS A 14 -8.30 7.31 -3.95
CA LYS A 14 -8.53 7.79 -5.31
C LYS A 14 -7.41 8.74 -5.75
N ARG A 15 -7.11 8.74 -7.05
CA ARG A 15 -6.15 9.68 -7.65
C ARG A 15 -6.51 11.12 -7.28
N GLY A 16 -5.52 11.88 -6.81
CA GLY A 16 -5.67 13.29 -6.42
C GLY A 16 -6.26 13.51 -5.01
N GLN A 17 -6.65 12.46 -4.28
CA GLN A 17 -7.03 12.63 -2.88
C GLN A 17 -5.80 12.80 -1.98
N PRO A 18 -5.84 13.71 -0.99
CA PRO A 18 -4.87 13.74 0.08
C PRO A 18 -4.82 12.40 0.82
N LEU A 19 -3.61 11.94 1.17
CA LEU A 19 -3.36 10.69 1.90
C LEU A 19 -3.73 10.79 3.39
N THR A 20 -4.97 11.17 3.70
CA THR A 20 -5.48 11.26 5.07
C THR A 20 -6.14 9.95 5.49
N ALA A 21 -6.12 9.65 6.79
CA ALA A 21 -6.81 8.50 7.36
C ALA A 21 -8.33 8.55 7.08
N GLU A 22 -8.93 9.74 7.11
CA GLU A 22 -10.35 9.95 6.80
C GLU A 22 -10.69 9.57 5.36
N ASN A 23 -9.88 10.02 4.38
CA ASN A 23 -10.10 9.67 2.98
C ASN A 23 -9.97 8.17 2.75
N GLN A 24 -8.96 7.53 3.34
CA GLN A 24 -8.77 6.09 3.23
C GLN A 24 -9.95 5.33 3.84
N ARG A 25 -10.36 5.67 5.06
CA ARG A 25 -11.51 5.05 5.72
C ARG A 25 -12.79 5.19 4.90
N ARG A 26 -13.06 6.39 4.34
CA ARG A 26 -14.24 6.62 3.50
C ARG A 26 -14.23 5.75 2.24
N ASN A 27 -13.07 5.56 1.60
CA ASN A 27 -12.98 4.68 0.42
C ASN A 27 -13.12 3.21 0.81
N VAL A 28 -12.48 2.78 1.90
CA VAL A 28 -12.61 1.43 2.45
C VAL A 28 -14.07 1.12 2.81
N ALA A 29 -14.81 2.07 3.39
CA ALA A 29 -16.24 1.90 3.67
C ALA A 29 -17.08 1.65 2.41
N ILE A 30 -16.71 2.23 1.26
CA ILE A 30 -17.37 1.95 -0.02
C ILE A 30 -17.05 0.52 -0.47
N ALA A 31 -15.79 0.10 -0.37
CA ALA A 31 -15.39 -1.27 -0.69
C ALA A 31 -16.09 -2.29 0.23
N ALA A 32 -16.13 -2.04 1.53
CA ALA A 32 -16.80 -2.90 2.52
C ALA A 32 -18.29 -3.08 2.20
N LYS A 33 -19.01 -2.02 1.81
CA LYS A 33 -20.41 -2.12 1.38
C LYS A 33 -20.61 -3.00 0.15
N ALA A 34 -19.65 -3.03 -0.77
CA ALA A 34 -19.69 -3.92 -1.94
C ALA A 34 -19.32 -5.37 -1.58
N LEU A 35 -18.46 -5.57 -0.59
CA LEU A 35 -18.00 -6.87 -0.12
C LEU A 35 -18.99 -7.57 0.82
N ALA A 36 -19.72 -6.83 1.66
CA ALA A 36 -20.58 -7.39 2.69
C ALA A 36 -21.62 -8.40 2.15
N PRO A 37 -22.33 -8.14 1.03
CA PRO A 37 -23.24 -9.14 0.45
C PRO A 37 -22.52 -10.42 0.03
N LEU A 38 -21.28 -10.32 -0.47
CA LEU A 38 -20.49 -11.49 -0.88
C LEU A 38 -20.06 -12.33 0.32
N ALA A 39 -19.81 -11.70 1.47
CA ALA A 39 -19.44 -12.42 2.69
C ALA A 39 -20.57 -13.29 3.24
N HIS A 40 -21.83 -13.03 2.88
CA HIS A 40 -22.95 -13.89 3.27
C HIS A 40 -22.97 -15.22 2.50
N ASP A 41 -22.56 -15.20 1.23
CA ASP A 41 -22.62 -16.37 0.34
C ASP A 41 -21.28 -17.09 0.21
N TYR A 42 -20.17 -16.40 0.49
CA TYR A 42 -18.81 -16.86 0.22
C TYR A 42 -17.86 -16.61 1.39
N GLN A 43 -16.89 -17.53 1.54
CA GLN A 43 -15.71 -17.26 2.34
C GLN A 43 -14.77 -16.35 1.55
N LEU A 44 -14.60 -15.12 2.01
CA LEU A 44 -13.77 -14.13 1.32
C LEU A 44 -12.32 -14.22 1.79
N VAL A 45 -11.40 -14.16 0.83
CA VAL A 45 -10.00 -13.81 1.05
C VAL A 45 -9.77 -12.48 0.35
N ILE A 46 -9.52 -11.44 1.13
CA ILE A 46 -9.38 -10.09 0.60
C ILE A 46 -7.88 -9.77 0.55
N SER A 47 -7.37 -9.46 -0.64
CA SER A 47 -6.05 -8.88 -0.82
C SER A 47 -6.17 -7.41 -1.22
N HIS A 48 -5.10 -6.64 -1.06
CA HIS A 48 -5.09 -5.23 -1.44
C HIS A 48 -3.69 -4.79 -1.90
N GLY A 49 -3.66 -3.72 -2.70
CA GLY A 49 -2.42 -2.97 -2.92
C GLY A 49 -2.12 -2.02 -1.76
N ASN A 50 -0.90 -1.49 -1.69
CA ASN A 50 -0.46 -0.56 -0.65
C ASN A 50 0.36 0.64 -1.17
N GLY A 51 0.49 0.81 -2.50
CA GLY A 51 1.43 1.75 -3.12
C GLY A 51 1.41 3.18 -2.56
N PRO A 52 0.23 3.83 -2.44
CA PRO A 52 0.13 5.14 -1.80
C PRO A 52 0.54 5.12 -0.31
N GLN A 53 0.14 4.10 0.44
CA GLN A 53 0.38 3.99 1.88
C GLN A 53 1.86 3.74 2.20
N VAL A 54 2.50 2.79 1.52
CA VAL A 54 3.94 2.53 1.70
C VAL A 54 4.77 3.73 1.25
N GLY A 55 4.30 4.43 0.22
CA GLY A 55 4.87 5.72 -0.20
C GLY A 55 4.80 6.79 0.90
N LEU A 56 3.66 6.94 1.56
CA LEU A 56 3.52 7.87 2.69
C LEU A 56 4.43 7.48 3.87
N LEU A 57 4.45 6.20 4.24
CA LEU A 57 5.31 5.73 5.33
C LEU A 57 6.79 5.95 5.02
N SER A 58 7.20 5.74 3.77
CA SER A 58 8.56 6.04 3.32
C SER A 58 8.88 7.53 3.47
N LEU A 59 7.97 8.44 3.09
CA LEU A 59 8.15 9.88 3.31
C LEU A 59 8.24 10.25 4.79
N GLN A 60 7.37 9.66 5.62
CA GLN A 60 7.37 9.90 7.06
C GLN A 60 8.65 9.40 7.72
N SER A 61 9.13 8.22 7.30
CA SER A 61 10.41 7.68 7.75
C SER A 61 11.57 8.58 7.31
N ALA A 62 11.51 9.10 6.08
CA ALA A 62 12.53 9.99 5.52
C ALA A 62 12.60 11.37 6.21
N ALA A 63 11.52 11.78 6.86
CA ALA A 63 11.41 13.08 7.54
C ALA A 63 12.01 13.08 8.97
N TYR A 64 12.32 11.91 9.53
CA TYR A 64 12.98 11.80 10.83
C TYR A 64 14.45 11.44 10.63
N GLU A 65 15.34 12.40 10.89
CA GLU A 65 16.76 12.33 10.49
C GLU A 65 17.69 11.77 11.59
N GLU A 66 17.18 11.52 12.80
CA GLU A 66 18.02 11.04 13.92
C GLU A 66 18.41 9.56 13.80
N VAL A 67 17.70 8.79 12.98
CA VAL A 67 17.97 7.36 12.70
C VAL A 67 17.75 7.04 11.22
N GLU A 68 18.34 5.94 10.76
CA GLU A 68 18.12 5.45 9.41
C GLU A 68 16.65 5.06 9.15
N GLU A 69 16.22 5.19 7.89
CA GLU A 69 14.90 4.77 7.46
C GLU A 69 14.71 3.27 7.67
N TYR A 70 13.49 2.87 8.06
CA TYR A 70 13.14 1.46 8.01
C TYR A 70 13.13 0.96 6.55
N PRO A 71 13.62 -0.27 6.29
CA PRO A 71 13.58 -0.86 4.97
C PRO A 71 12.14 -1.08 4.49
N LEU A 72 11.98 -1.13 3.17
CA LEU A 72 10.67 -1.14 2.51
C LEU A 72 9.81 -2.37 2.85
N ASP A 73 10.43 -3.50 3.18
CA ASP A 73 9.75 -4.71 3.64
C ASP A 73 9.06 -4.49 4.99
N ILE A 74 9.73 -3.82 5.94
CA ILE A 74 9.15 -3.43 7.23
C ILE A 74 8.02 -2.42 7.02
N LEU A 75 8.21 -1.43 6.15
CA LEU A 75 7.13 -0.49 5.81
C LEU A 75 5.96 -1.21 5.13
N GLY A 76 6.23 -2.21 4.29
CA GLY A 76 5.24 -3.10 3.70
C GLY A 76 4.40 -3.80 4.76
N ALA A 77 5.06 -4.46 5.72
CA ALA A 77 4.41 -5.10 6.86
C ALA A 77 3.54 -4.13 7.69
N GLN A 78 4.00 -2.88 7.90
CA GLN A 78 3.20 -1.85 8.56
C GLN A 78 1.92 -1.52 7.78
N THR A 79 1.98 -1.46 6.46
CA THR A 79 0.78 -1.17 5.64
C THR A 79 -0.26 -2.27 5.67
N GLU A 80 0.13 -3.54 5.88
CA GLU A 80 -0.82 -4.64 6.04
C GLU A 80 -1.69 -4.43 7.28
N GLY A 81 -1.07 -4.11 8.42
CA GLY A 81 -1.80 -3.78 9.63
C GLY A 81 -2.66 -2.53 9.48
N MET A 82 -2.12 -1.47 8.86
CA MET A 82 -2.84 -0.21 8.64
C MET A 82 -4.11 -0.40 7.79
N ILE A 83 -3.98 -1.08 6.65
CA ILE A 83 -5.08 -1.25 5.68
C ILE A 83 -6.03 -2.33 6.16
N GLY A 84 -5.51 -3.47 6.63
CA GLY A 84 -6.29 -4.57 7.16
C GLY A 84 -7.19 -4.14 8.32
N TYR A 85 -6.66 -3.35 9.26
CA TYR A 85 -7.43 -2.75 10.34
C TYR A 85 -8.63 -1.93 9.84
N MET A 86 -8.43 -1.09 8.81
CA MET A 86 -9.53 -0.30 8.26
C MET A 86 -10.56 -1.19 7.56
N ILE A 87 -10.14 -2.21 6.82
CA ILE A 87 -11.04 -3.14 6.13
C ILE A 87 -11.86 -3.92 7.16
N GLU A 88 -11.22 -4.48 8.19
CA GLU A 88 -11.89 -5.22 9.25
C GLU A 88 -12.94 -4.37 9.97
N GLN A 89 -12.60 -3.13 10.34
CA GLN A 89 -13.56 -2.27 11.02
C GLN A 89 -14.77 -1.95 10.14
N GLU A 90 -14.53 -1.53 8.89
CA GLU A 90 -15.64 -1.12 8.02
C GLU A 90 -16.50 -2.31 7.57
N LEU A 91 -15.90 -3.50 7.41
CA LEU A 91 -16.64 -4.71 7.10
C LEU A 91 -17.36 -5.26 8.33
N GLY A 92 -16.72 -5.26 9.50
CA GLY A 92 -17.31 -5.67 10.78
C GLY A 92 -18.49 -4.80 11.22
N ASN A 93 -18.53 -3.53 10.79
CA ASN A 93 -19.70 -2.67 10.97
C ASN A 93 -20.93 -3.11 10.15
N LEU A 94 -20.75 -3.95 9.13
CA LEU A 94 -21.80 -4.38 8.19
C LEU A 94 -22.17 -5.86 8.34
N LEU A 95 -21.31 -6.65 8.98
CA LEU A 95 -21.50 -8.09 9.18
C LEU A 95 -21.99 -8.41 10.59
N PRO A 96 -22.59 -9.61 10.81
CA PRO A 96 -22.91 -10.08 12.15
C PRO A 96 -21.66 -10.11 13.05
N MET A 97 -21.84 -9.86 14.35
CA MET A 97 -20.74 -9.85 15.33
C MET A 97 -20.00 -11.19 15.37
N GLU A 98 -20.71 -12.28 15.08
CA GLU A 98 -20.20 -13.64 15.09
C GLU A 98 -19.34 -13.96 13.87
N GLU A 99 -19.36 -13.13 12.82
CA GLU A 99 -18.54 -13.34 11.63
C GLU A 99 -17.08 -12.98 11.93
N PRO A 100 -16.15 -13.96 11.93
CA PRO A 100 -14.77 -13.71 12.29
C PRO A 100 -14.03 -13.00 11.16
N LEU A 101 -13.31 -11.93 11.50
CA LEU A 101 -12.44 -11.19 10.60
C LEU A 101 -11.01 -11.24 11.14
N ALA A 102 -10.03 -11.39 10.25
CA ALA A 102 -8.62 -11.39 10.60
C ALA A 102 -7.73 -10.92 9.45
N THR A 103 -6.80 -10.03 9.79
CA THR A 103 -5.71 -9.54 8.95
C THR A 103 -4.51 -10.40 9.27
N ILE A 104 -3.96 -11.01 8.22
CA ILE A 104 -2.85 -11.95 8.35
C ILE A 104 -1.63 -11.28 7.74
N LEU A 105 -0.60 -11.08 8.56
CA LEU A 105 0.70 -10.64 8.07
C LEU A 105 1.24 -11.68 7.08
N THR A 106 1.58 -11.25 5.87
CA THR A 106 1.84 -12.15 4.75
C THR A 106 3.18 -11.85 4.11
N MET A 107 4.11 -12.80 4.21
CA MET A 107 5.36 -12.77 3.44
C MET A 107 5.17 -13.50 2.11
N VAL A 108 5.75 -12.94 1.04
CA VAL A 108 5.78 -13.54 -0.29
C VAL A 108 7.22 -13.80 -0.66
N GLU A 109 7.54 -15.07 -0.96
CA GLU A 109 8.85 -15.45 -1.47
C GLU A 109 9.03 -14.91 -2.90
N VAL A 110 10.19 -14.33 -3.17
CA VAL A 110 10.60 -13.80 -4.48
C VAL A 110 11.96 -14.37 -4.84
N ASP A 111 12.24 -14.47 -6.14
CA ASP A 111 13.54 -14.93 -6.63
C ASP A 111 14.60 -13.84 -6.38
N PRO A 112 15.67 -14.10 -5.61
CA PRO A 112 16.72 -13.10 -5.38
C PRO A 112 17.50 -12.72 -6.65
N GLU A 113 17.42 -13.51 -7.72
CA GLU A 113 18.02 -13.21 -9.02
C GLU A 113 17.02 -12.57 -10.00
N ASP A 114 15.86 -12.12 -9.53
CA ASP A 114 14.86 -11.47 -10.39
C ASP A 114 15.44 -10.19 -11.06
N PRO A 115 15.38 -10.05 -12.39
CA PRO A 115 15.86 -8.87 -13.10
C PRO A 115 15.23 -7.54 -12.64
N ALA A 116 14.08 -7.57 -11.97
CA ALA A 116 13.45 -6.39 -11.39
C ALA A 116 14.32 -5.71 -10.32
N PHE A 117 15.25 -6.43 -9.68
CA PHE A 117 16.21 -5.83 -8.74
C PHE A 117 17.25 -4.95 -9.45
N ASP A 118 17.68 -5.34 -10.65
CA ASP A 118 18.64 -4.57 -11.45
C ASP A 118 17.96 -3.40 -12.20
N ASN A 119 16.67 -3.54 -12.53
CA ASN A 119 15.90 -2.49 -13.20
C ASN A 119 14.54 -2.23 -12.49
N PRO A 120 14.55 -1.52 -11.35
CA PRO A 120 13.32 -1.13 -10.64
C PRO A 120 12.40 -0.26 -11.49
N THR A 121 11.13 -0.63 -11.62
CA THR A 121 10.17 0.10 -12.47
C THR A 121 8.92 0.57 -11.76
N LYS A 122 8.59 0.02 -10.59
CA LYS A 122 7.32 0.30 -9.92
C LYS A 122 7.39 1.58 -9.11
N PRO A 123 6.60 2.61 -9.43
CA PRO A 123 6.68 3.88 -8.72
C PRO A 123 5.96 3.83 -7.37
N ILE A 124 6.59 4.40 -6.34
CA ILE A 124 6.03 4.56 -5.00
C ILE A 124 6.15 6.02 -4.53
N GLY A 125 5.36 6.40 -3.52
CA GLY A 125 5.48 7.74 -2.93
C GLY A 125 4.93 8.88 -3.80
N PRO A 126 5.34 10.13 -3.55
CA PRO A 126 4.88 11.31 -4.29
C PRO A 126 5.64 11.45 -5.61
N VAL A 127 5.47 12.61 -6.26
CA VAL A 127 6.26 13.05 -7.40
C VAL A 127 7.28 14.11 -6.97
N TYR A 128 8.42 14.14 -7.65
CA TYR A 128 9.56 15.03 -7.41
C TYR A 128 9.96 15.76 -8.69
N SER A 129 10.73 16.84 -8.54
CA SER A 129 11.50 17.38 -9.68
C SER A 129 12.66 16.43 -10.04
N GLU A 130 13.20 16.52 -11.25
CA GLU A 130 14.37 15.73 -11.65
C GLU A 130 15.56 15.96 -10.72
N GLN A 131 15.80 17.21 -10.35
CA GLN A 131 16.92 17.58 -9.50
C GLN A 131 16.78 16.96 -8.11
N GLU A 132 15.62 17.15 -7.48
CA GLU A 132 15.33 16.61 -6.15
C GLU A 132 15.39 15.07 -6.13
N ALA A 133 14.87 14.41 -7.18
CA ALA A 133 14.94 12.96 -7.30
C ALA A 133 16.37 12.43 -7.37
N LYS A 134 17.26 13.11 -8.11
CA LYS A 134 18.68 12.73 -8.21
C LYS A 134 19.43 12.94 -6.89
N GLU A 135 19.18 14.05 -6.20
CA GLU A 135 19.75 14.31 -4.87
C GLU A 135 19.32 13.23 -3.86
N LEU A 136 18.03 12.87 -3.85
CA LEU A 136 17.51 11.79 -3.00
C LEU A 136 18.10 10.43 -3.36
N ALA A 137 18.30 10.15 -4.65
CA ALA A 137 18.93 8.91 -5.11
C ALA A 137 20.37 8.78 -4.59
N GLU A 138 21.16 9.86 -4.64
CA GLU A 138 22.54 9.89 -4.14
C GLU A 138 22.61 9.78 -2.62
N HIS A 139 21.77 10.53 -1.90
CA HIS A 139 21.82 10.57 -0.43
C HIS A 139 21.21 9.34 0.25
N ARG A 140 20.16 8.76 -0.34
CA ARG A 140 19.37 7.69 0.28
C ARG A 140 19.48 6.34 -0.44
N GLY A 141 20.27 6.26 -1.51
CA GLY A 141 20.43 5.05 -2.31
C GLY A 141 19.14 4.62 -3.03
N TRP A 142 18.24 5.56 -3.32
CA TRP A 142 16.97 5.27 -3.98
C TRP A 142 17.17 5.10 -5.50
N SER A 143 16.42 4.17 -6.09
CA SER A 143 16.20 4.16 -7.54
C SER A 143 15.09 5.15 -7.88
N VAL A 144 15.29 5.98 -8.91
CA VAL A 144 14.31 6.97 -9.38
C VAL A 144 14.15 6.90 -10.89
N ALA A 145 12.93 7.15 -11.38
CA ALA A 145 12.63 7.14 -12.82
C ALA A 145 11.64 8.27 -13.20
N PRO A 146 11.63 8.70 -14.47
CA PRO A 146 10.63 9.65 -14.98
C PRO A 146 9.20 9.11 -14.89
N ASP A 147 8.25 9.98 -14.49
CA ASP A 147 6.80 9.76 -14.51
C ASP A 147 6.12 11.00 -15.13
N GLY A 148 6.13 11.06 -16.46
CA GLY A 148 5.68 12.22 -17.23
C GLY A 148 6.64 13.42 -17.10
N GLU A 149 6.14 14.56 -16.63
CA GLU A 149 6.96 15.76 -16.38
C GLU A 149 7.69 15.72 -15.02
N TYR A 150 7.39 14.71 -14.20
CA TYR A 150 7.95 14.55 -12.86
C TYR A 150 8.85 13.31 -12.78
N TRP A 151 9.43 13.10 -11.60
CA TRP A 151 10.21 11.92 -11.26
C TRP A 151 9.62 11.24 -10.01
N ARG A 152 9.80 9.92 -9.89
CA ARG A 152 9.35 9.14 -8.74
C ARG A 152 10.40 8.14 -8.29
N ARG A 153 10.38 7.81 -7.00
CA ARG A 153 11.08 6.65 -6.46
C ARG A 153 10.47 5.39 -7.08
N VAL A 154 11.32 4.51 -7.59
CA VAL A 154 10.95 3.20 -8.14
C VAL A 154 11.56 2.07 -7.34
N VAL A 155 10.86 0.94 -7.30
CA VAL A 155 11.27 -0.27 -6.57
C VAL A 155 11.10 -1.49 -7.47
N ALA A 156 11.81 -2.57 -7.13
CA ALA A 156 11.66 -3.87 -7.78
C ALA A 156 10.23 -4.40 -7.54
N SER A 157 9.62 -4.98 -8.57
CA SER A 157 8.29 -5.58 -8.52
C SER A 157 8.02 -6.48 -9.71
#